data_AF-A0A7L4NW36-F1
#
_entry.id   AF-A0A7L4NW36-F1
#
_cell.length_a   1.000
_cell.length_b   1.000
_cell.length_c   1.000
_cell.angle_alpha   90.00
_cell.angle_beta   90.00
_cell.angle_gamma   90.00
#
_symmetry.space_group_name_H-M   'P 1'
#
loop_
_entity.id
_entity.type
_entity.pdbx_description
1 polymer ?
#
loop_
_entity_poly.entity_id
_entity_poly.type
_entity_poly.pdbx_seq_one_letter_code
_entity_poly.pdbx_strand_id
1 'polypeptide(L)'
;RTFYLQGLSRADSAAWYTDIQASAGGRGNALRDQQLSRGDIPIIVDSCIAFITQYGLRHEGIYRKNGAKSRIKVLMEEFRRDARNVKLRISDNFIEDVTDVLKRFFRELEDPVFTLELHPQWKEAAAISSKPQRLERYKELIHRLPRLNHKTLAALIGHLYRSVGHLSAGFPDPGGVPKAS
;
A
#
# COMPACT_ATOMS: atom_id res chain seq x y z
N ARG A 1 13.76 18.86 -11.01
CA ARG A 1 13.96 20.32 -10.99
C ARG A 1 13.90 20.74 -9.54
N THR A 2 14.99 21.29 -9.01
CA THR A 2 15.09 21.77 -7.62
C THR A 2 14.85 23.26 -7.64
N PHE A 3 13.93 23.75 -6.81
CA PHE A 3 13.66 25.17 -6.64
C PHE A 3 14.21 25.60 -5.29
N TYR A 4 14.95 26.71 -5.28
CA TYR A 4 15.48 27.32 -4.05
C TYR A 4 14.58 28.50 -3.69
N LEU A 5 14.06 28.48 -2.46
CA LEU A 5 13.29 29.57 -1.87
C LEU A 5 14.13 30.13 -0.71
N GLN A 6 14.42 31.43 -0.74
CA GLN A 6 15.16 32.12 0.32
C GLN A 6 14.21 33.07 1.03
N GLY A 7 14.04 32.88 2.35
CA GLY A 7 13.28 33.83 3.18
C GLY A 7 14.05 35.13 3.39
N LEU A 8 13.32 36.21 3.67
CA LEU A 8 13.89 37.54 3.91
C LEU A 8 14.79 37.56 5.17
N SER A 9 14.50 36.70 6.14
CA SER A 9 15.36 36.40 7.28
C SER A 9 15.55 34.90 7.52
N ARG A 10 16.50 34.55 8.40
CA ARG A 10 16.72 33.17 8.86
C ARG A 10 15.51 32.62 9.63
N ALA A 11 14.81 33.48 10.37
CA ALA A 11 13.57 33.12 11.07
C ALA A 11 12.45 32.82 10.07
N ASP A 12 12.31 33.65 9.03
CA ASP A 12 11.30 33.43 7.97
C ASP A 12 11.57 32.13 7.21
N SER A 13 12.84 31.85 6.89
CA SER A 13 13.22 30.61 6.20
C SER A 13 12.89 29.37 7.03
N ALA A 14 13.10 29.42 8.35
CA ALA A 14 12.77 28.32 9.26
C ALA A 14 11.25 28.14 9.44
N ALA A 15 10.50 29.25 9.52
CA ALA A 15 9.05 29.22 9.59
C ALA A 15 8.47 28.60 8.30
N TRP A 16 8.91 29.07 7.13
CA TRP A 16 8.47 28.54 5.84
C TRP A 16 8.81 27.06 5.68
N TYR A 17 10.02 26.65 6.08
CA TYR A 17 10.38 25.24 6.07
C TYR A 17 9.43 24.41 6.94
N THR A 18 9.16 24.87 8.16
CA THR A 18 8.23 24.20 9.09
C THR A 18 6.82 24.14 8.51
N ASP A 19 6.32 25.22 7.93
CA ASP A 19 4.96 25.29 7.36
C ASP A 19 4.81 24.44 6.09
N ILE A 20 5.84 24.40 5.24
CA ILE A 20 5.90 23.52 4.07
C ILE A 20 5.93 22.06 4.52
N GLN A 21 6.73 21.72 5.53
CA GLN A 21 6.76 20.36 6.07
C GLN A 21 5.43 19.97 6.71
N ALA A 22 4.82 20.86 7.49
CA ALA A 22 3.52 20.65 8.11
C ALA A 22 2.38 20.54 7.07
N SER A 23 2.51 21.22 5.93
CA SER A 23 1.56 21.15 4.82
C SER A 23 1.83 19.98 3.87
N ALA A 24 3.04 19.42 3.88
CA ALA A 24 3.41 18.24 3.10
C ALA A 24 2.95 16.93 3.75
N GLY A 25 2.66 16.92 5.06
CA GLY A 25 1.97 15.82 5.73
C GLY A 25 0.52 15.71 5.25
N GLY A 26 0.02 14.49 5.05
CA GLY A 26 -1.37 14.27 4.64
C GLY A 26 -2.33 14.79 5.72
N ARG A 27 -3.13 15.81 5.41
CA ARG A 27 -4.07 16.44 6.36
C ARG A 27 -5.34 15.62 6.64
N GLY A 28 -5.41 14.40 6.13
CA GLY A 28 -6.56 13.51 6.26
C GLY A 28 -6.23 12.10 5.81
N ASN A 29 -7.20 11.20 5.95
CA ASN A 29 -7.08 9.84 5.42
C ASN A 29 -7.71 9.72 4.02
N ALA A 30 -8.16 10.83 3.40
CA ALA A 30 -8.58 10.81 2.01
C ALA A 30 -7.43 10.36 1.11
N LEU A 31 -7.73 9.49 0.14
CA LEU A 31 -6.73 8.96 -0.79
C LEU A 31 -6.02 10.06 -1.59
N ARG A 32 -6.76 11.13 -1.94
CA ARG A 32 -6.26 12.28 -2.71
C ARG A 32 -5.26 13.15 -1.95
N ASP A 33 -5.28 13.11 -0.61
CA ASP A 33 -4.42 13.92 0.26
C ASP A 33 -3.08 13.24 0.57
N GLN A 34 -2.89 12.01 0.09
CA GLN A 34 -1.68 11.24 0.36
C GLN A 34 -0.51 11.73 -0.49
N GLN A 35 0.70 11.70 0.08
CA GLN A 35 1.91 11.92 -0.70
C GLN A 35 2.05 10.84 -1.79
N LEU A 36 2.14 11.26 -3.05
CA LEU A 36 2.21 10.33 -4.19
C LEU A 36 3.65 10.04 -4.63
N SER A 37 3.88 8.79 -5.02
CA SER A 37 5.10 8.34 -5.68
C SER A 37 5.09 8.72 -7.16
N ARG A 38 6.19 8.44 -7.88
CA ARG A 38 6.27 8.67 -9.34
C ARG A 38 5.24 7.86 -10.14
N GLY A 39 4.68 6.79 -9.56
CA GLY A 39 3.63 5.99 -10.18
C GLY A 39 2.23 6.63 -10.13
N ASP A 40 2.08 7.79 -9.48
CA ASP A 40 0.80 8.39 -9.07
C ASP A 40 -0.02 7.45 -8.16
N ILE A 41 0.64 6.82 -7.17
CA ILE A 41 -0.01 6.07 -6.08
C ILE A 41 0.55 6.55 -4.73
N PRO A 42 -0.16 6.34 -3.60
CA PRO A 42 0.34 6.73 -2.28
C PRO A 42 1.69 6.08 -1.97
N ILE A 43 2.66 6.86 -1.48
CA ILE A 43 4.01 6.37 -1.15
C ILE A 43 3.96 5.24 -0.13
N ILE A 44 3.10 5.34 0.90
CA ILE A 44 2.90 4.26 1.87
C ILE A 44 2.53 2.93 1.20
N VAL A 45 1.66 2.96 0.18
CA VAL A 45 1.27 1.76 -0.58
C VAL A 45 2.46 1.24 -1.38
N ASP A 46 3.14 2.12 -2.12
CA ASP A 46 4.28 1.78 -2.97
C ASP A 46 5.44 1.18 -2.15
N SER A 47 5.82 1.84 -1.05
CA SER A 47 6.89 1.41 -0.14
C SER A 47 6.57 0.09 0.55
N CYS A 48 5.36 -0.08 1.08
CA CYS A 48 4.95 -1.34 1.71
C CYS A 48 4.94 -2.48 0.67
N ILE A 49 4.36 -2.27 -0.52
CA ILE A 49 4.34 -3.28 -1.59
C ILE A 49 5.76 -3.67 -2.00
N ALA A 50 6.65 -2.69 -2.21
CA ALA A 50 8.03 -2.93 -2.59
C ALA A 50 8.77 -3.77 -1.53
N PHE A 51 8.66 -3.39 -0.26
CA PHE A 51 9.27 -4.12 0.86
C PHE A 51 8.75 -5.56 0.96
N ILE A 52 7.42 -5.74 0.89
CA ILE A 52 6.80 -7.07 1.00
C ILE A 52 7.15 -7.93 -0.22
N THR A 53 7.19 -7.35 -1.42
CA THR A 53 7.61 -8.08 -2.62
C THR A 53 9.09 -8.49 -2.54
N GLN A 54 9.94 -7.68 -1.94
CA GLN A 54 11.37 -8.00 -1.84
C GLN A 54 11.67 -9.05 -0.76
N TYR A 55 11.03 -8.95 0.41
CA TYR A 55 11.40 -9.74 1.59
C TYR A 55 10.30 -10.68 2.09
N GLY A 56 9.04 -10.40 1.78
CA GLY A 56 7.87 -11.06 2.36
C GLY A 56 7.29 -12.22 1.56
N LEU A 57 7.61 -12.39 0.27
CA LEU A 57 6.95 -13.39 -0.58
C LEU A 57 7.15 -14.85 -0.13
N ARG A 58 8.22 -15.13 0.60
CA ARG A 58 8.50 -16.46 1.20
C ARG A 58 8.10 -16.55 2.67
N HIS A 59 7.55 -15.47 3.23
CA HIS A 59 7.18 -15.42 4.64
C HIS A 59 5.91 -16.23 4.89
N GLU A 60 6.02 -17.27 5.69
CA GLU A 60 4.91 -18.16 5.99
C GLU A 60 3.77 -17.40 6.69
N GLY A 61 2.57 -17.44 6.11
CA GLY A 61 1.41 -16.73 6.63
C GLY A 61 1.48 -15.21 6.43
N ILE A 62 2.20 -14.72 5.41
CA ILE A 62 2.13 -13.34 4.94
C ILE A 62 0.67 -12.86 4.85
N TYR A 63 0.39 -11.64 5.31
CA TYR A 63 -0.94 -11.04 5.47
C TYR A 63 -1.87 -11.66 6.53
N ARG A 64 -1.62 -12.90 6.96
CA ARG A 64 -2.40 -13.59 8.01
C ARG A 64 -1.84 -13.39 9.41
N LYS A 65 -0.51 -13.45 9.57
CA LYS A 65 0.16 -13.15 10.85
C LYS A 65 0.14 -11.63 11.09
N ASN A 66 -0.17 -11.24 12.31
CA ASN A 66 -0.22 -9.83 12.70
C ASN A 66 1.07 -9.41 13.39
N GLY A 67 1.47 -8.17 13.16
CA GLY A 67 2.60 -7.53 13.81
C GLY A 67 2.26 -6.98 15.20
N ALA A 68 3.23 -6.31 15.81
CA ALA A 68 3.04 -5.68 17.11
C ALA A 68 2.26 -4.38 16.97
N LYS A 69 1.10 -4.27 17.63
CA LYS A 69 0.21 -3.08 17.56
C LYS A 69 0.93 -1.76 17.82
N SER A 70 1.87 -1.74 18.76
CA SER A 70 2.69 -0.55 19.07
C SER A 70 3.58 -0.14 17.90
N ARG A 71 4.30 -1.08 17.28
CA ARG A 71 5.17 -0.82 16.13
C ARG A 71 4.38 -0.41 14.88
N ILE A 72 3.24 -1.06 14.64
CA ILE A 72 2.32 -0.69 13.56
C ILE A 72 1.80 0.75 13.74
N LYS A 73 1.47 1.14 14.98
CA LYS A 73 1.03 2.51 15.28
C LYS A 73 2.14 3.52 14.97
N VAL A 74 3.35 3.29 15.47
CA VAL A 74 4.52 4.16 15.23
C VAL A 74 4.80 4.28 13.73
N LEU A 75 4.90 3.17 13.01
CA LEU A 75 5.20 3.19 11.58
C LEU A 75 4.10 3.89 10.76
N MET A 76 2.82 3.72 11.13
CA MET A 76 1.72 4.44 10.51
C MET A 76 1.82 5.96 10.75
N GLU A 77 2.18 6.38 11.95
CA GLU A 77 2.39 7.80 12.29
C GLU A 77 3.58 8.40 11.52
N GLU A 78 4.66 7.65 11.35
CA GLU A 78 5.80 8.06 10.51
C GLU A 78 5.39 8.28 9.06
N PHE A 79 4.63 7.36 8.46
CA PHE A 79 4.12 7.52 7.11
C PHE A 79 3.15 8.69 6.97
N ARG A 80 2.27 8.91 7.96
CA ARG A 80 1.33 10.05 7.96
C ARG A 80 2.06 11.39 8.05
N ARG A 81 3.12 11.45 8.87
CA ARG A 81 3.91 12.65 9.06
C ARG A 81 4.68 13.02 7.79
N ASP A 82 5.44 12.07 7.24
CA ASP A 82 6.21 12.30 6.01
C ASP A 82 6.61 10.99 5.31
N ALA A 83 5.70 10.44 4.51
CA ALA A 83 5.91 9.18 3.79
C ALA A 83 7.18 9.17 2.92
N ARG A 84 7.59 10.31 2.36
CA ARG A 84 8.83 10.42 1.54
C ARG A 84 10.10 10.11 2.32
N ASN A 85 10.10 10.33 3.63
CA ASN A 85 11.25 10.13 4.49
C ASN A 85 11.26 8.77 5.22
N VAL A 86 10.19 7.99 5.12
CA VAL A 86 10.14 6.63 5.69
C VAL A 86 10.95 5.67 4.82
N LYS A 87 11.90 4.97 5.43
CA LYS A 87 12.76 3.99 4.77
C LYS A 87 12.61 2.63 5.43
N LEU A 88 11.90 1.72 4.78
CA LEU A 88 11.73 0.36 5.27
C LEU A 88 13.00 -0.47 5.05
N ARG A 89 13.48 -1.15 6.09
CA ARG A 89 14.68 -2.00 6.08
C ARG A 89 14.42 -3.29 6.83
N ILE A 90 14.92 -4.41 6.30
CA ILE A 90 14.71 -5.73 6.93
C ILE A 90 15.41 -5.86 8.30
N SER A 91 16.42 -5.03 8.59
CA SER A 91 17.07 -4.96 9.90
C SER A 91 16.21 -4.30 10.97
N ASP A 92 15.30 -3.40 10.56
CA ASP A 92 14.61 -2.48 11.47
C ASP A 92 13.08 -2.71 11.48
N ASN A 93 12.54 -3.37 10.45
CA ASN A 93 11.10 -3.56 10.25
C ASN A 93 10.74 -5.02 10.03
N PHE A 94 9.69 -5.47 10.71
CA PHE A 94 9.13 -6.81 10.56
C PHE A 94 8.12 -6.85 9.40
N ILE A 95 8.09 -7.98 8.68
CA ILE A 95 7.18 -8.17 7.54
C ILE A 95 5.72 -8.06 7.98
N GLU A 96 5.37 -8.62 9.13
CA GLU A 96 4.02 -8.58 9.68
C GLU A 96 3.58 -7.14 9.97
N ASP A 97 4.45 -6.32 10.57
CA ASP A 97 4.16 -4.92 10.84
C ASP A 97 3.88 -4.15 9.54
N VAL A 98 4.70 -4.36 8.50
CA VAL A 98 4.54 -3.68 7.19
C VAL A 98 3.26 -4.14 6.48
N THR A 99 2.92 -5.44 6.55
CA THR A 99 1.65 -5.95 6.01
C THR A 99 0.43 -5.35 6.73
N ASP A 100 0.53 -5.18 8.06
CA ASP A 100 -0.53 -4.58 8.86
C ASP A 100 -0.67 -3.08 8.62
N VAL A 101 0.43 -2.36 8.39
CA VAL A 101 0.41 -0.96 7.93
C VAL A 101 -0.30 -0.84 6.59
N LEU A 102 0.02 -1.69 5.61
CA LEU A 102 -0.65 -1.69 4.31
C LEU A 102 -2.16 -1.96 4.44
N LYS A 103 -2.55 -2.98 5.21
CA LYS A 103 -3.97 -3.28 5.49
C LYS A 103 -4.66 -2.14 6.21
N ARG A 104 -3.98 -1.51 7.18
CA ARG A 104 -4.50 -0.39 7.98
C ARG A 104 -4.73 0.84 7.12
N PHE A 105 -3.80 1.16 6.21
CA PHE A 105 -3.96 2.26 5.27
C PHE A 105 -5.29 2.18 4.50
N PHE A 106 -5.56 1.06 3.83
CA PHE A 106 -6.79 0.89 3.05
C PHE A 106 -8.06 0.90 3.92
N ARG A 107 -7.98 0.37 5.15
CA ARG A 107 -9.11 0.33 6.09
C ARG A 107 -9.47 1.72 6.64
N GLU A 108 -8.47 2.58 6.82
CA GLU A 108 -8.65 3.90 7.44
C GLU A 108 -8.92 5.02 6.42
N LEU A 109 -8.95 4.72 5.12
CA LEU A 109 -9.36 5.68 4.09
C LEU A 109 -10.75 6.23 4.37
N GLU A 110 -10.93 7.54 4.15
CA GLU A 110 -12.24 8.20 4.31
C GLU A 110 -13.30 7.66 3.33
N ASP A 111 -12.86 7.38 2.09
CA ASP A 111 -13.64 6.66 1.08
C ASP A 111 -12.82 5.44 0.64
N PRO A 112 -13.37 4.21 0.66
CA PRO A 112 -12.63 3.01 0.26
C PRO A 112 -12.04 3.15 -1.14
N VAL A 113 -10.95 2.42 -1.43
CA VAL A 113 -10.32 2.47 -2.77
C VAL A 113 -11.29 2.10 -3.90
N PHE A 114 -12.35 1.33 -3.60
CA PHE A 114 -13.41 0.96 -4.53
C PHE A 114 -14.52 2.01 -4.71
N THR A 115 -14.48 3.10 -3.93
CA THR A 115 -15.47 4.18 -3.80
C THR A 115 -16.84 3.72 -3.27
N LEU A 116 -17.41 4.45 -2.33
CA LEU A 116 -18.78 4.20 -1.84
C LEU A 116 -19.82 4.39 -2.95
N GLU A 117 -19.57 5.30 -3.90
CA GLU A 117 -20.44 5.58 -5.05
C GLU A 117 -20.69 4.33 -5.90
N LEU A 118 -19.66 3.52 -6.13
CA LEU A 118 -19.75 2.30 -6.95
C LEU A 118 -20.15 1.04 -6.14
N HIS A 119 -20.32 1.17 -4.82
CA HIS A 119 -20.57 0.03 -3.93
C HIS A 119 -21.81 -0.80 -4.30
N PRO A 120 -22.98 -0.22 -4.67
CA PRO A 120 -24.12 -1.01 -5.15
C PRO A 120 -23.77 -1.89 -6.35
N GLN A 121 -23.05 -1.35 -7.33
CA GLN A 121 -22.69 -2.05 -8.56
C GLN A 121 -21.63 -3.14 -8.31
N TRP A 122 -20.72 -2.94 -7.34
CA TRP A 122 -19.82 -4.01 -6.89
C TRP A 122 -20.58 -5.20 -6.32
N LYS A 123 -21.62 -4.95 -5.51
CA LYS A 123 -22.47 -6.02 -4.96
C LYS A 123 -23.25 -6.76 -6.04
N GLU A 124 -23.84 -6.02 -6.98
CA GLU A 124 -24.53 -6.60 -8.14
C GLU A 124 -23.58 -7.48 -8.97
N ALA A 125 -22.38 -6.99 -9.26
CA ALA A 125 -21.37 -7.74 -9.99
C ALA A 125 -20.98 -9.03 -9.25
N ALA A 126 -20.83 -8.98 -7.93
CA ALA A 126 -20.50 -10.14 -7.10
C ALA A 126 -21.61 -11.22 -7.11
N ALA A 127 -22.87 -10.82 -7.30
CA ALA A 127 -24.01 -11.74 -7.38
C ALA A 127 -24.15 -12.44 -8.75
N ILE A 128 -23.41 -12.03 -9.78
CA ILE A 128 -23.44 -12.69 -11.10
C ILE A 128 -22.84 -14.08 -10.99
N SER A 129 -23.61 -15.13 -11.29
CA SER A 129 -23.15 -16.52 -11.21
C SER A 129 -22.04 -16.85 -12.22
N SER A 130 -22.21 -16.40 -13.47
CA SER A 130 -21.27 -16.65 -14.57
C SER A 130 -19.94 -15.94 -14.33
N LYS A 131 -18.86 -16.71 -14.15
CA LYS A 131 -17.51 -16.16 -13.91
C LYS A 131 -17.04 -15.23 -15.05
N PRO A 132 -17.17 -15.57 -16.34
CA PRO A 132 -16.78 -14.65 -17.42
C PRO A 132 -17.54 -13.31 -17.38
N GLN A 133 -18.86 -13.35 -17.18
CA GLN A 133 -19.68 -12.13 -17.10
C GLN A 133 -19.34 -11.30 -15.86
N ARG A 134 -19.12 -11.95 -14.70
CA ARG A 134 -18.69 -11.30 -13.47
C ARG A 134 -17.35 -10.59 -13.64
N LEU A 135 -16.39 -11.24 -14.32
CA LEU A 135 -15.09 -10.65 -14.62
C LEU A 135 -15.22 -9.43 -15.53
N GLU A 136 -16.06 -9.50 -16.57
CA GLU A 136 -16.27 -8.37 -17.46
C GLU A 136 -16.90 -7.19 -16.71
N ARG A 137 -17.90 -7.47 -15.87
CA ARG A 137 -18.51 -6.45 -15.01
C ARG A 137 -17.51 -5.80 -14.06
N TYR A 138 -16.60 -6.59 -13.45
CA TYR A 138 -15.55 -6.03 -12.62
C TYR A 138 -14.59 -5.14 -13.41
N LYS A 139 -14.19 -5.53 -14.63
CA LYS A 139 -13.36 -4.67 -15.48
C LYS A 139 -14.04 -3.33 -15.73
N GLU A 140 -15.32 -3.32 -16.12
CA GLU A 140 -16.07 -2.08 -16.33
C GLU A 140 -16.05 -1.18 -15.09
N LEU A 141 -16.28 -1.75 -13.90
CA LEU A 141 -16.27 -1.00 -12.65
C LEU A 141 -14.88 -0.47 -12.30
N ILE A 142 -13.83 -1.25 -12.54
CA ILE A 142 -12.44 -0.80 -12.37
C ILE A 142 -12.17 0.41 -13.26
N HIS A 143 -12.56 0.38 -14.54
CA HIS A 143 -12.36 1.50 -15.47
C HIS A 143 -13.13 2.77 -15.10
N ARG A 144 -14.21 2.65 -14.32
CA ARG A 144 -14.99 3.80 -13.81
C ARG A 144 -14.39 4.45 -12.56
N LEU A 145 -13.41 3.83 -11.92
CA LEU A 145 -12.76 4.41 -10.74
C LEU A 145 -11.99 5.68 -11.11
N PRO A 146 -11.91 6.67 -10.19
CA PRO A 146 -10.98 7.78 -10.35
C PRO A 146 -9.55 7.28 -10.59
N ARG A 147 -8.77 8.01 -11.40
CA ARG A 147 -7.42 7.60 -11.85
C ARG A 147 -6.52 7.14 -10.69
N LEU A 148 -6.54 7.86 -9.57
CA LEU A 148 -5.74 7.51 -8.38
C LEU A 148 -6.20 6.19 -7.73
N ASN A 149 -7.51 6.00 -7.56
CA ASN A 149 -8.11 4.76 -7.05
C ASN A 149 -7.77 3.58 -7.96
N HIS A 150 -7.97 3.73 -9.27
CA HIS A 150 -7.65 2.72 -10.27
C HIS A 150 -6.18 2.28 -10.19
N LYS A 151 -5.24 3.23 -10.22
CA LYS A 151 -3.80 2.94 -10.14
C LYS A 151 -3.42 2.26 -8.83
N THR A 152 -3.94 2.77 -7.70
CA THR A 152 -3.65 2.23 -6.37
C THR A 152 -4.20 0.80 -6.24
N LEU A 153 -5.41 0.56 -6.73
CA LEU A 153 -6.02 -0.77 -6.75
C LEU A 153 -5.24 -1.73 -7.65
N ALA A 154 -4.83 -1.29 -8.85
CA ALA A 154 -4.04 -2.11 -9.77
C ALA A 154 -2.69 -2.52 -9.15
N ALA A 155 -2.01 -1.61 -8.44
CA ALA A 155 -0.78 -1.92 -7.72
C ALA A 155 -1.00 -2.97 -6.62
N LEU A 156 -2.07 -2.80 -5.81
CA LEU A 156 -2.43 -3.75 -4.77
C LEU A 156 -2.78 -5.14 -5.33
N ILE A 157 -3.69 -5.21 -6.32
CA ILE A 157 -4.10 -6.49 -6.93
C ILE A 157 -2.90 -7.17 -7.60
N GLY A 158 -2.07 -6.42 -8.31
CA GLY A 158 -0.86 -6.95 -8.95
C GLY A 158 0.12 -7.52 -7.92
N HIS A 159 0.28 -6.86 -6.77
CA HIS A 159 1.08 -7.38 -5.66
C HIS A 159 0.48 -8.68 -5.09
N LEU A 160 -0.80 -8.69 -4.77
CA LEU A 160 -1.47 -9.87 -4.19
C LEU A 160 -1.44 -11.07 -5.14
N TYR A 161 -1.60 -10.85 -6.45
CA TYR A 161 -1.49 -11.91 -7.46
C TYR A 161 -0.10 -12.58 -7.44
N ARG A 162 0.98 -11.79 -7.37
CA ARG A 162 2.34 -12.32 -7.26
C ARG A 162 2.54 -13.11 -5.96
N SER A 163 2.03 -12.59 -4.84
CA SER A 163 2.11 -13.27 -3.54
C SER A 163 1.43 -14.63 -3.55
N VAL A 164 0.26 -14.76 -4.19
CA VAL A 164 -0.44 -16.05 -4.36
C VAL A 164 0.32 -16.99 -5.30
N GLY A 165 0.85 -16.49 -6.42
CA GLY A 165 1.63 -17.29 -7.36
C GLY A 165 2.85 -17.97 -6.71
N HIS A 166 3.54 -17.26 -5.80
CA HIS A 166 4.65 -17.82 -5.03
C HIS A 166 4.23 -18.87 -3.99
N LEU A 167 3.01 -18.78 -3.45
CA LEU A 167 2.47 -19.79 -2.52
C LEU A 167 2.04 -21.08 -3.24
N SER A 168 1.62 -20.98 -4.51
CA SER A 168 1.19 -22.12 -5.33
C SER A 168 2.34 -22.89 -5.97
N ALA A 169 3.48 -22.26 -6.18
CA ALA A 169 4.70 -22.95 -6.59
C ALA A 169 5.28 -23.67 -5.37
N GLY A 170 4.75 -24.85 -5.06
CA GLY A 170 5.18 -25.68 -3.93
C GLY A 170 6.70 -25.72 -3.83
N PHE A 171 7.23 -25.32 -2.67
CA PHE A 171 8.66 -25.31 -2.45
C PHE A 171 9.17 -26.76 -2.40
N PRO A 172 10.17 -27.13 -3.20
CA PRO A 172 10.93 -28.34 -2.90
C PRO A 172 11.63 -28.13 -1.55
N ASP A 173 11.43 -29.09 -0.65
CA ASP A 173 12.12 -29.16 0.63
C ASP A 173 13.64 -29.08 0.41
N PRO A 174 14.36 -28.06 0.95
CA PRO A 174 15.80 -27.97 0.81
C PRO A 174 16.56 -29.02 1.64
N GLY A 175 15.87 -29.93 2.34
CA GLY A 175 16.47 -30.96 3.20
C GLY A 175 16.09 -32.42 2.88
N GLY A 176 15.40 -32.69 1.78
CA GLY A 176 14.99 -34.06 1.43
C GLY A 176 16.17 -34.92 0.98
N VAL A 177 16.89 -35.55 1.92
CA VAL A 177 17.84 -36.63 1.62
C VAL A 177 17.06 -37.73 0.88
N PRO A 178 17.44 -38.10 -0.36
CA PRO A 178 16.78 -39.19 -1.06
C PRO A 178 17.03 -40.49 -0.29
N LYS A 179 15.96 -41.12 0.21
CA LYS A 179 16.02 -42.52 0.62
C LYS A 179 16.20 -43.34 -0.65
N ALA A 180 17.40 -43.89 -0.81
CA ALA A 180 17.69 -44.89 -1.82
C ALA A 180 16.75 -46.10 -1.60
N SER A 181 16.07 -46.50 -2.68
CA SER A 181 15.50 -47.84 -2.83
C SER A 181 16.44 -48.65 -3.70
#